data_AF-A0A6B3RHX5-F1
#
_entry.id   AF-A0A6B3RHX5-F1
#
_cell.length_a   1.000
_cell.length_b   1.000
_cell.length_c   1.000
_cell.angle_alpha   90.00
_cell.angle_beta   90.00
_cell.angle_gamma   90.00
#
_symmetry.space_group_name_H-M   'P 1'
#
loop_
_entity.id
_entity.type
_entity.pdbx_description
1 polymer ?
#
loop_
_entity_poly.entity_id
_entity_poly.type
_entity_poly.pdbx_seq_one_letter_code
_entity_poly.pdbx_strand_id
1 'polypeptide(L)'
;MTPPPSSPSAPPGHACQVFPAECIYVIHGVNAGDGLGGAQDVCLGDIYALEEAAQPLRLILSHEASGTKDTQRVAAGSQIGQPGDAIRLEARYTLMAPDGDKIDLLLMRLQSGLGVVLPMSPMSALADYTLVAIDDAPEPVQLAELLCVSFARGTMITLADGRQHPIEDLRAGDKVLTRDHGPQPLRWLGKATLRAQGVFAPVVITSGTLGNAGDLIVSPHHRIFLYQRQKRAGLQTSELLVQAKHLIDDERVFQREGGFVDYYSLVFDQHEIIYAEGVPAESLMVNDATLSRLPVALAEDVKARFPGLAQVQHFGTEASRQFLDEVGREALYSPPRRGGDER
;
A
#
# COMPACT_ATOMS: atom_id res chain seq x y z
N MET A 1 -30.86 17.94 38.45
CA MET A 1 -30.94 17.00 37.32
C MET A 1 -29.53 16.79 36.82
N THR A 2 -28.92 15.68 37.21
CA THR A 2 -27.59 15.26 36.72
C THR A 2 -27.74 14.87 35.26
N PRO A 3 -26.92 15.38 34.32
CA PRO A 3 -26.96 14.90 32.94
C PRO A 3 -26.66 13.39 32.92
N PRO A 4 -27.28 12.62 32.01
CA PRO A 4 -26.98 11.20 31.89
C PRO A 4 -25.49 11.03 31.55
N PRO A 5 -24.84 9.96 32.05
CA PRO A 5 -23.47 9.66 31.64
C PRO A 5 -23.44 9.51 30.12
N SER A 6 -22.58 10.29 29.46
CA SER A 6 -22.25 10.12 28.06
C SER A 6 -21.78 8.69 27.84
N SER A 7 -22.46 7.95 26.97
CA SER A 7 -22.04 6.63 26.52
C SER A 7 -20.56 6.66 26.14
N PRO A 8 -19.75 5.67 26.55
CA PRO A 8 -18.36 5.61 26.11
C PRO A 8 -18.33 5.62 24.58
N SER A 9 -17.63 6.58 23.97
CA SER A 9 -17.48 6.62 22.53
C SER A 9 -16.79 5.33 22.08
N ALA A 10 -17.45 4.54 21.24
CA ALA A 10 -16.87 3.35 20.66
C ALA A 10 -15.50 3.69 20.03
N PRO A 11 -14.49 2.82 20.17
CA PRO A 11 -13.18 3.06 19.56
C PRO A 11 -13.37 3.24 18.04
N PRO A 12 -12.76 4.26 17.44
CA PRO A 12 -12.99 4.59 16.04
C PRO A 12 -12.36 3.52 15.12
N GLY A 13 -12.95 3.29 13.96
CA GLY A 13 -12.50 2.27 13.02
C GLY A 13 -11.74 2.83 11.80
N HIS A 14 -11.01 1.96 11.12
CA HIS A 14 -10.26 2.12 9.87
C HIS A 14 -11.20 2.07 8.66
N ALA A 15 -11.13 2.99 7.71
CA ALA A 15 -12.06 2.99 6.58
C ALA A 15 -11.45 2.36 5.31
N CYS A 16 -12.19 1.55 4.57
CA CYS A 16 -11.73 0.97 3.32
C CYS A 16 -12.85 1.04 2.28
N GLN A 17 -12.47 0.94 1.00
CA GLN A 17 -13.41 0.88 -0.12
C GLN A 17 -13.54 -0.56 -0.57
N VAL A 18 -14.72 -1.12 -0.39
CA VAL A 18 -15.04 -2.50 -0.72
C VAL A 18 -16.12 -2.56 -1.79
N PHE A 19 -16.19 -3.68 -2.49
CA PHE A 19 -17.28 -4.02 -3.39
C PHE A 19 -18.05 -5.21 -2.83
N PRO A 20 -19.37 -5.33 -3.05
CA PRO A 20 -20.05 -6.61 -2.89
C PRO A 20 -19.34 -7.68 -3.73
N ALA A 21 -19.17 -8.88 -3.20
CA ALA A 21 -18.39 -9.91 -3.88
C ALA A 21 -19.01 -10.32 -5.21
N GLU A 22 -20.33 -10.20 -5.35
CA GLU A 22 -21.06 -10.43 -6.60
C GLU A 22 -20.75 -9.42 -7.71
N CYS A 23 -20.26 -8.22 -7.39
CA CYS A 23 -19.91 -7.21 -8.39
C CYS A 23 -18.62 -7.54 -9.14
N ILE A 24 -17.82 -8.50 -8.64
CA ILE A 24 -16.63 -8.99 -9.34
C ILE A 24 -16.91 -10.45 -9.71
N TYR A 25 -17.17 -10.69 -10.99
CA TYR A 25 -17.76 -11.94 -11.47
C TYR A 25 -17.00 -12.51 -12.66
N VAL A 26 -17.11 -13.81 -12.86
CA VAL A 26 -16.45 -14.52 -13.97
C VAL A 26 -17.18 -14.22 -15.27
N ILE A 27 -16.49 -13.59 -16.22
CA ILE A 27 -16.97 -13.37 -17.59
C ILE A 27 -16.63 -14.54 -18.51
N HIS A 28 -15.51 -15.23 -18.25
CA HIS A 28 -15.06 -16.39 -19.01
C HIS A 28 -14.37 -17.39 -18.09
N GLY A 29 -14.77 -18.67 -18.16
CA GLY A 29 -14.16 -19.70 -17.31
C GLY A 29 -15.13 -20.82 -16.95
N VAL A 30 -14.72 -21.64 -15.98
CA VAL A 30 -15.50 -22.75 -15.43
C VAL A 30 -16.72 -22.23 -14.68
N ASN A 31 -16.56 -21.14 -13.92
CA ASN A 31 -17.64 -20.58 -13.08
C ASN A 31 -18.31 -19.35 -13.72
N ALA A 32 -18.47 -19.34 -15.05
CA ALA A 32 -19.00 -18.19 -15.77
C ALA A 32 -20.35 -17.71 -15.23
N GLY A 33 -20.42 -16.42 -14.88
CA GLY A 33 -21.58 -15.78 -14.26
C GLY A 33 -21.53 -15.72 -12.73
N ASP A 34 -20.66 -16.47 -12.08
CA ASP A 34 -20.55 -16.48 -10.62
C ASP A 34 -19.70 -15.32 -10.11
N GLY A 35 -20.09 -14.76 -8.96
CA GLY A 35 -19.30 -13.77 -8.23
C GLY A 35 -18.10 -14.40 -7.51
N LEU A 36 -17.24 -13.57 -6.92
CA LEU A 36 -16.16 -14.04 -6.06
C LEU A 36 -16.72 -14.75 -4.80
N GLY A 37 -16.58 -16.07 -4.76
CA GLY A 37 -16.93 -16.94 -3.62
C GLY A 37 -15.71 -17.34 -2.81
N GLY A 38 -15.85 -18.25 -1.83
CA GLY A 38 -14.72 -18.74 -1.03
C GLY A 38 -13.67 -19.47 -1.87
N ALA A 39 -12.53 -19.86 -1.26
CA ALA A 39 -11.40 -20.45 -1.99
C ALA A 39 -11.75 -21.73 -2.79
N GLN A 40 -12.78 -22.45 -2.35
CA GLN A 40 -13.29 -23.66 -3.00
C GLN A 40 -14.37 -23.41 -4.07
N ASP A 41 -14.88 -22.19 -4.15
CA ASP A 41 -15.95 -21.77 -5.07
C ASP A 41 -15.40 -21.07 -6.32
N VAL A 42 -14.07 -20.98 -6.46
CA VAL A 42 -13.40 -20.30 -7.57
C VAL A 42 -12.45 -21.25 -8.32
N CYS A 43 -12.14 -20.94 -9.57
CA CYS A 43 -11.22 -21.75 -10.39
C CYS A 43 -10.07 -20.89 -10.92
N LEU A 44 -8.83 -21.37 -10.73
CA LEU A 44 -7.66 -20.74 -11.37
C LEU A 44 -7.83 -20.75 -12.89
N GLY A 45 -7.44 -19.65 -13.53
CA GLY A 45 -7.62 -19.43 -14.96
C GLY A 45 -8.97 -18.81 -15.35
N ASP A 46 -9.95 -18.73 -14.44
CA ASP A 46 -11.17 -17.97 -14.67
C ASP A 46 -10.84 -16.47 -14.84
N ILE A 47 -11.54 -15.82 -15.76
CA ILE A 47 -11.40 -14.39 -16.07
C ILE A 47 -12.56 -13.65 -15.44
N TYR A 48 -12.23 -12.75 -14.52
CA TYR A 48 -13.13 -11.90 -13.78
C TYR A 48 -13.21 -10.49 -14.38
N ALA A 49 -14.36 -9.85 -14.25
CA ALA A 49 -14.55 -8.42 -14.50
C ALA A 49 -15.21 -7.76 -13.29
N LEU A 50 -14.93 -6.48 -13.09
CA LEU A 50 -15.71 -5.64 -12.16
C LEU A 50 -16.90 -5.06 -12.93
N GLU A 51 -18.10 -5.17 -12.37
CA GLU A 51 -19.32 -4.62 -12.94
C GLU A 51 -19.19 -3.10 -13.18
N GLU A 52 -19.50 -2.64 -14.38
CA GLU A 52 -19.27 -1.25 -14.83
C GLU A 52 -20.01 -0.21 -13.98
N ALA A 53 -21.19 -0.56 -13.47
CA ALA A 53 -22.00 0.31 -12.62
C ALA A 53 -21.62 0.22 -11.13
N ALA A 54 -20.72 -0.70 -10.74
CA ALA A 54 -20.40 -0.92 -9.33
C ALA A 54 -19.71 0.31 -8.73
N GLN A 55 -20.26 0.80 -7.62
CA GLN A 55 -19.68 1.88 -6.85
C GLN A 55 -19.05 1.31 -5.58
N PRO A 56 -17.82 1.72 -5.22
CA PRO A 56 -17.19 1.27 -4.01
C PRO A 56 -17.99 1.73 -2.79
N LEU A 57 -18.21 0.82 -1.85
CA LEU A 57 -18.85 1.08 -0.58
C LEU A 57 -17.80 1.32 0.50
N ARG A 58 -18.04 2.31 1.35
CA ARG A 58 -17.20 2.57 2.51
C ARG A 58 -17.49 1.55 3.62
N LEU A 59 -16.49 0.78 4.01
CA LEU A 59 -16.53 -0.09 5.18
C LEU A 59 -15.56 0.43 6.23
N ILE A 60 -16.02 0.61 7.47
CA ILE A 60 -15.17 1.03 8.58
C ILE A 60 -14.96 -0.19 9.51
N LEU A 61 -13.71 -0.49 9.82
CA LEU A 61 -13.24 -1.63 10.59
C LEU A 61 -12.74 -1.16 11.96
N SER A 62 -13.41 -1.50 13.05
CA SER A 62 -12.88 -1.33 14.40
C SER A 62 -12.23 -2.62 14.90
N HIS A 63 -11.28 -2.45 15.81
CA HIS A 63 -10.69 -3.54 16.55
C HIS A 63 -11.28 -3.56 17.96
N GLU A 64 -11.67 -4.74 18.44
CA GLU A 64 -12.06 -4.94 19.83
C GLU A 64 -11.11 -5.94 20.48
N ALA A 65 -10.24 -5.45 21.37
CA ALA A 65 -9.33 -6.28 22.16
C ALA A 65 -10.13 -6.99 23.28
N SER A 66 -10.80 -8.09 22.95
CA SER A 66 -11.51 -8.94 23.92
C SER A 66 -10.92 -10.35 23.93
N GLY A 67 -9.93 -10.58 24.82
CA GLY A 67 -9.34 -11.90 25.04
C GLY A 67 -8.32 -12.36 23.98
N THR A 68 -8.16 -13.68 23.81
CA THR A 68 -7.09 -14.32 23.03
C THR A 68 -7.33 -14.41 21.51
N LYS A 69 -8.33 -13.69 20.96
CA LYS A 69 -8.58 -13.63 19.51
C LYS A 69 -8.81 -12.19 19.08
N ASP A 70 -7.92 -11.69 18.23
CA ASP A 70 -8.08 -10.42 17.52
C ASP A 70 -9.23 -10.57 16.52
N THR A 71 -10.35 -9.87 16.72
CA THR A 71 -11.52 -9.92 15.82
C THR A 71 -11.85 -8.52 15.32
N GLN A 72 -11.75 -8.34 14.00
CA GLN A 72 -12.21 -7.13 13.33
C GLN A 72 -13.73 -7.06 13.36
N ARG A 73 -14.27 -5.84 13.54
CA ARG A 73 -15.70 -5.57 13.54
C ARG A 73 -16.05 -4.40 12.63
N VAL A 74 -17.28 -4.37 12.13
CA VAL A 74 -17.82 -3.20 11.45
C VAL A 74 -17.99 -2.07 12.47
N ALA A 75 -17.53 -0.87 12.14
CA ALA A 75 -17.68 0.32 12.96
C ALA A 75 -18.80 1.24 12.46
N ALA A 76 -19.25 2.14 13.34
CA ALA A 76 -20.24 3.16 13.01
C ALA A 76 -19.75 4.07 11.85
N GLY A 77 -20.63 4.36 10.89
CA GLY A 77 -20.31 5.17 9.71
C GLY A 77 -19.94 4.35 8.45
N SER A 78 -19.95 3.03 8.55
CA SER A 78 -19.90 2.12 7.39
C SER A 78 -21.18 2.23 6.55
N GLN A 79 -21.04 2.18 5.23
CA GLN A 79 -22.15 2.09 4.28
C GLN A 79 -22.63 0.64 4.09
N ILE A 80 -21.87 -0.34 4.60
CA ILE A 80 -22.16 -1.77 4.50
C ILE A 80 -21.86 -2.47 5.83
N GLY A 81 -22.69 -3.46 6.19
CA GLY A 81 -22.67 -4.13 7.49
C GLY A 81 -23.32 -3.32 8.62
N GLN A 82 -23.59 -3.96 9.75
CA GLN A 82 -24.08 -3.29 10.96
C GLN A 82 -22.94 -3.04 11.95
N PRO A 83 -22.85 -1.87 12.59
CA PRO A 83 -21.84 -1.62 13.61
C PRO A 83 -21.84 -2.69 14.70
N GLY A 84 -20.68 -3.27 14.96
CA GLY A 84 -20.48 -4.41 15.87
C GLY A 84 -20.41 -5.77 15.17
N ASP A 85 -20.83 -5.89 13.92
CA ASP A 85 -20.76 -7.15 13.16
C ASP A 85 -19.32 -7.65 13.11
N ALA A 86 -19.11 -8.91 13.47
CA ALA A 86 -17.82 -9.55 13.30
C ALA A 86 -17.47 -9.68 11.81
N ILE A 87 -16.18 -9.53 11.50
CA ILE A 87 -15.64 -9.66 10.15
C ILE A 87 -14.63 -10.80 10.16
N ARG A 88 -14.75 -11.70 9.19
CA ARG A 88 -13.83 -12.80 8.98
C ARG A 88 -13.14 -12.62 7.62
N LEU A 89 -11.82 -12.63 7.60
CA LEU A 89 -11.06 -12.81 6.35
C LEU A 89 -11.29 -14.24 5.87
N GLU A 90 -11.81 -14.39 4.65
CA GLU A 90 -12.17 -15.69 4.08
C GLU A 90 -11.10 -16.18 3.10
N ALA A 91 -10.63 -15.31 2.21
CA ALA A 91 -9.61 -15.67 1.23
C ALA A 91 -8.90 -14.44 0.67
N ARG A 92 -7.72 -14.66 0.10
CA ARG A 92 -7.02 -13.70 -0.76
C ARG A 92 -6.93 -14.26 -2.18
N TYR A 93 -7.13 -13.40 -3.16
CA TYR A 93 -7.01 -13.73 -4.58
C TYR A 93 -5.92 -12.85 -5.17
N THR A 94 -5.12 -13.43 -6.06
CA THR A 94 -4.24 -12.66 -6.94
C THR A 94 -4.81 -12.78 -8.35
N LEU A 95 -5.22 -11.64 -8.88
CA LEU A 95 -5.68 -11.51 -10.25
C LEU A 95 -4.58 -10.88 -11.12
N MET A 96 -4.49 -11.27 -12.37
CA MET A 96 -3.59 -10.72 -13.38
C MET A 96 -4.40 -9.92 -14.40
N ALA A 97 -4.12 -8.62 -14.48
CA ALA A 97 -4.67 -7.72 -15.47
C ALA A 97 -4.07 -7.97 -16.87
N PRO A 98 -4.66 -7.44 -17.96
CA PRO A 98 -4.22 -7.70 -19.33
C PRO A 98 -2.81 -7.16 -19.64
N ASP A 99 -2.39 -6.14 -18.90
CA ASP A 99 -1.05 -5.54 -18.93
C ASP A 99 -0.01 -6.39 -18.16
N GLY A 100 -0.42 -7.49 -17.53
CA GLY A 100 0.43 -8.36 -16.73
C GLY A 100 0.63 -7.87 -15.29
N ASP A 101 -0.02 -6.78 -14.87
CA ASP A 101 0.00 -6.36 -13.48
C ASP A 101 -0.84 -7.29 -12.60
N LYS A 102 -0.39 -7.47 -11.35
CA LYS A 102 -1.08 -8.29 -10.36
C LYS A 102 -1.84 -7.40 -9.37
N ILE A 103 -3.12 -7.69 -9.20
CA ILE A 103 -4.01 -7.07 -8.23
C ILE A 103 -4.41 -8.12 -7.20
N ASP A 104 -4.19 -7.82 -5.93
CA ASP A 104 -4.65 -8.66 -4.84
C ASP A 104 -6.00 -8.20 -4.33
N LEU A 105 -6.90 -9.15 -4.11
CA LEU A 105 -8.23 -8.93 -3.55
C LEU A 105 -8.36 -9.70 -2.24
N LEU A 106 -9.00 -9.09 -1.24
CA LEU A 106 -9.31 -9.74 0.03
C LEU A 106 -10.82 -9.91 0.18
N LEU A 107 -11.28 -11.16 0.21
CA LEU A 107 -12.66 -11.49 0.53
C LEU A 107 -12.85 -11.52 2.03
N MET A 108 -13.83 -10.76 2.48
CA MET A 108 -14.25 -10.66 3.86
C MET A 108 -15.71 -11.08 3.98
N ARG A 109 -16.01 -11.88 5.00
CA ARG A 109 -17.36 -12.28 5.36
C ARG A 109 -17.81 -11.47 6.57
N LEU A 110 -18.88 -10.71 6.39
CA LEU A 110 -19.57 -10.04 7.50
C LEU A 110 -20.41 -11.07 8.28
N GLN A 111 -20.71 -10.79 9.54
CA GLN A 111 -21.54 -11.65 10.39
C GLN A 111 -22.94 -11.94 9.79
N SER A 112 -23.46 -11.04 8.96
CA SER A 112 -24.71 -11.24 8.21
C SER A 112 -24.64 -12.34 7.14
N GLY A 113 -23.44 -12.82 6.80
CA GLY A 113 -23.18 -13.72 5.68
C GLY A 113 -22.85 -12.98 4.37
N LEU A 114 -22.92 -11.65 4.34
CA LEU A 114 -22.58 -10.86 3.15
C LEU A 114 -21.07 -10.92 2.87
N GLY A 115 -20.72 -11.27 1.64
CA GLY A 115 -19.34 -11.25 1.15
C GLY A 115 -18.99 -9.88 0.59
N VAL A 116 -17.88 -9.31 1.03
CA VAL A 116 -17.35 -8.05 0.51
C VAL A 116 -15.88 -8.22 0.14
N VAL A 117 -15.47 -7.60 -0.95
CA VAL A 117 -14.11 -7.69 -1.48
C VAL A 117 -13.42 -6.35 -1.35
N LEU A 118 -12.23 -6.34 -0.76
CA LEU A 118 -11.32 -5.19 -0.74
C LEU A 118 -10.24 -5.37 -1.81
N PRO A 119 -10.19 -4.52 -2.86
CA PRO A 119 -9.04 -4.45 -3.73
C PRO A 119 -7.86 -3.75 -3.06
N MET A 120 -6.69 -4.39 -3.06
CA MET A 120 -5.42 -3.83 -2.55
C MET A 120 -4.81 -2.83 -3.54
N SER A 121 -5.30 -2.79 -4.77
CA SER A 121 -4.98 -1.79 -5.78
C SER A 121 -6.26 -1.48 -6.59
N PRO A 122 -6.41 -0.28 -7.16
CA PRO A 122 -7.60 0.06 -7.92
C PRO A 122 -7.87 -0.94 -9.05
N MET A 123 -9.12 -1.39 -9.19
CA MET A 123 -9.57 -2.18 -10.33
C MET A 123 -10.30 -1.28 -11.31
N SER A 124 -9.92 -1.34 -12.58
CA SER A 124 -10.70 -0.81 -13.70
C SER A 124 -11.86 -1.75 -14.03
N ALA A 125 -13.05 -1.20 -14.25
CA ALA A 125 -14.22 -1.95 -14.73
C ALA A 125 -14.18 -2.23 -16.25
N LEU A 126 -13.20 -1.68 -16.96
CA LEU A 126 -13.00 -1.88 -18.40
C LEU A 126 -11.91 -2.92 -18.71
N ALA A 127 -11.41 -3.62 -17.69
CA ALA A 127 -10.33 -4.58 -17.82
C ALA A 127 -10.76 -5.97 -17.34
N ASP A 128 -10.19 -6.98 -18.00
CA ASP A 128 -10.44 -8.39 -17.73
C ASP A 128 -9.28 -8.95 -16.89
N TYR A 129 -9.60 -9.69 -15.83
CA TYR A 129 -8.61 -10.12 -14.85
C TYR A 129 -8.57 -11.64 -14.70
N THR A 130 -7.44 -12.26 -15.02
CA THR A 130 -7.29 -13.71 -14.87
C THR A 130 -6.93 -14.07 -13.42
N LEU A 131 -7.66 -14.99 -12.80
CA LEU A 131 -7.33 -15.50 -11.47
C LEU A 131 -6.11 -16.43 -11.53
N VAL A 132 -5.02 -16.05 -10.87
CA VAL A 132 -3.74 -16.77 -10.94
C VAL A 132 -3.27 -17.39 -9.63
N ALA A 133 -3.77 -16.91 -8.48
CA ALA A 133 -3.50 -17.54 -7.19
C ALA A 133 -4.64 -17.30 -6.19
N ILE A 134 -4.78 -18.23 -5.24
CA ILE A 134 -5.77 -18.19 -4.15
C ILE A 134 -5.05 -18.60 -2.86
N ASP A 135 -5.32 -17.90 -1.77
CA ASP A 135 -4.86 -18.21 -0.42
C ASP A 135 -6.09 -18.32 0.49
N ASP A 136 -6.34 -19.52 1.02
CA ASP A 136 -7.50 -19.83 1.86
C ASP A 136 -7.23 -19.46 3.32
N ALA A 137 -8.12 -18.63 3.89
CA ALA A 137 -8.02 -18.14 5.26
C ALA A 137 -6.64 -17.56 5.61
N PRO A 138 -6.20 -16.47 4.95
CA PRO A 138 -4.96 -15.80 5.32
C PRO A 138 -4.99 -15.47 6.82
N GLU A 139 -3.86 -15.68 7.51
CA GLU A 139 -3.68 -15.26 8.91
C GLU A 139 -4.23 -13.82 9.06
N PRO A 140 -4.90 -13.49 10.17
CA PRO A 140 -5.43 -12.15 10.39
C PRO A 140 -4.28 -11.16 10.50
N VAL A 141 -3.76 -10.74 9.35
CA VAL A 141 -2.93 -9.56 9.21
C VAL A 141 -3.90 -8.41 9.36
N GLN A 142 -3.60 -7.45 10.24
CA GLN A 142 -4.48 -6.30 10.36
C GLN A 142 -4.49 -5.61 9.01
N LEU A 143 -5.64 -5.59 8.33
CA LEU A 143 -5.83 -5.06 6.98
C LEU A 143 -5.21 -3.65 6.77
N ALA A 144 -5.11 -2.91 7.86
CA ALA A 144 -4.51 -1.59 7.93
C ALA A 144 -2.98 -1.58 7.87
N GLU A 145 -2.33 -2.66 8.28
CA GLU A 145 -0.89 -2.90 8.15
C GLU A 145 -0.47 -3.13 6.69
N LEU A 146 -1.42 -3.55 5.85
CA LEU A 146 -1.18 -3.94 4.45
C LEU A 146 -1.07 -2.75 3.49
N LEU A 147 -1.41 -1.55 3.95
CA LEU A 147 -1.63 -0.38 3.10
C LEU A 147 -0.70 0.80 3.45
N CYS A 148 0.27 0.60 4.34
CA CYS A 148 1.21 1.63 4.74
C CYS A 148 2.42 1.69 3.77
N VAL A 149 2.64 2.86 3.18
CA VAL A 149 3.94 3.23 2.60
C VAL A 149 4.93 3.37 3.75
N SER A 150 5.88 2.43 3.84
CA SER A 150 6.79 2.38 4.99
C SER A 150 8.18 1.89 4.59
N PHE A 151 9.19 2.39 5.30
CA PHE A 151 10.59 1.96 5.25
C PHE A 151 10.85 1.00 6.41
N ALA A 152 11.73 0.02 6.23
CA ALA A 152 12.10 -0.87 7.32
C ALA A 152 13.08 -0.19 8.30
N ARG A 153 13.13 -0.68 9.52
CA ARG A 153 14.16 -0.34 10.53
C ARG A 153 15.56 -0.42 9.93
N GLY A 154 16.42 0.53 10.32
CA GLY A 154 17.80 0.62 9.85
C GLY A 154 17.95 1.39 8.54
N THR A 155 16.85 1.74 7.86
CA THR A 155 16.90 2.61 6.67
C THR A 155 17.50 3.96 7.05
N MET A 156 18.51 4.37 6.31
CA MET A 156 19.20 5.64 6.50
C MET A 156 18.49 6.76 5.74
N ILE A 157 18.04 7.79 6.45
CA ILE A 157 17.35 8.95 5.90
C ILE A 157 18.31 10.14 5.84
N THR A 158 18.29 10.86 4.72
CA THR A 158 19.15 12.04 4.53
C THR A 158 18.58 13.26 5.24
N LEU A 159 19.34 13.84 6.17
CA LEU A 159 18.98 15.07 6.87
C LEU A 159 19.41 16.32 6.08
N ALA A 160 18.95 17.49 6.55
CA ALA A 160 19.21 18.80 5.95
C ALA A 160 20.70 19.12 5.72
N ASP A 161 21.57 18.61 6.59
CA ASP A 161 23.03 18.78 6.54
C ASP A 161 23.73 17.73 5.67
N GLY A 162 22.96 16.85 5.00
CA GLY A 162 23.45 15.75 4.18
C GLY A 162 23.87 14.51 4.96
N ARG A 163 23.83 14.53 6.30
CA ARG A 163 24.12 13.34 7.09
C ARG A 163 23.04 12.29 6.90
N GLN A 164 23.48 11.04 6.90
CA GLN A 164 22.60 9.87 6.93
C GLN A 164 22.26 9.56 8.38
N HIS A 165 20.97 9.43 8.69
CA HIS A 165 20.49 9.14 10.03
C HIS A 165 19.54 7.94 10.02
N PRO A 166 19.68 6.96 10.93
CA PRO A 166 18.77 5.83 10.98
C PRO A 166 17.36 6.31 11.28
N ILE A 167 16.39 5.73 10.55
CA ILE A 167 14.98 6.12 10.60
C ILE A 167 14.37 5.97 12.00
N GLU A 168 14.74 4.92 12.74
CA GLU A 168 14.19 4.65 14.07
C GLU A 168 14.56 5.70 15.13
N ASP A 169 15.60 6.50 14.89
CA ASP A 169 16.09 7.51 15.81
C ASP A 169 15.59 8.92 15.45
N LEU A 170 14.88 9.08 14.33
CA LEU A 170 14.28 10.35 13.92
C LEU A 170 13.16 10.77 14.87
N ARG A 171 12.98 12.08 15.00
CA ARG A 171 11.98 12.70 15.86
C ARG A 171 11.24 13.80 15.12
N ALA A 172 10.01 14.06 15.57
CA ALA A 172 9.26 15.22 15.09
C ALA A 172 10.07 16.50 15.31
N GLY A 173 10.19 17.32 14.26
CA GLY A 173 11.01 18.52 14.21
C GLY A 173 12.36 18.35 13.50
N ASP A 174 12.86 17.12 13.33
CA ASP A 174 14.08 16.87 12.58
C ASP A 174 13.92 17.31 11.13
N LYS A 175 14.91 18.03 10.59
CA LYS A 175 14.87 18.51 9.21
C LYS A 175 15.40 17.44 8.26
N VAL A 176 14.49 16.83 7.51
CA VAL A 176 14.80 15.83 6.48
C VAL A 176 14.97 16.54 5.14
N LEU A 177 15.97 16.13 4.36
CA LEU A 177 16.17 16.66 3.02
C LEU A 177 15.07 16.13 2.09
N THR A 178 14.33 17.03 1.46
CA THR A 178 13.34 16.68 0.43
C THR A 178 13.79 17.18 -0.94
N ARG A 179 13.24 16.59 -1.99
CA ARG A 179 13.60 16.91 -3.39
C ARG A 179 13.17 18.32 -3.79
N ASP A 180 11.90 18.67 -3.54
CA ASP A 180 11.27 19.83 -4.18
C ASP A 180 11.19 21.05 -3.27
N HIS A 181 11.03 20.84 -1.97
CA HIS A 181 10.77 21.91 -1.02
C HIS A 181 11.97 22.19 -0.10
N GLY A 182 13.15 21.65 -0.42
CA GLY A 182 14.33 21.75 0.44
C GLY A 182 14.12 21.02 1.77
N PRO A 183 14.90 21.33 2.82
CA PRO A 183 14.77 20.61 4.08
C PRO A 183 13.45 20.90 4.81
N GLN A 184 12.63 19.87 5.03
CA GLN A 184 11.33 19.95 5.68
C GLN A 184 11.34 19.32 7.08
N PRO A 185 10.62 19.91 8.06
CA PRO A 185 10.53 19.33 9.39
C PRO A 185 9.65 18.09 9.35
N LEU A 186 10.18 16.96 9.83
CA LEU A 186 9.40 15.76 10.07
C LEU A 186 8.29 16.10 11.06
N ARG A 187 7.04 15.88 10.67
CA ARG A 187 5.91 16.18 11.54
C ARG A 187 5.54 14.99 12.41
N TRP A 188 5.71 13.79 11.86
CA TRP A 188 5.36 12.58 12.56
C TRP A 188 6.10 11.37 11.99
N LEU A 189 6.44 10.43 12.88
CA LEU A 189 7.07 9.17 12.58
C LEU A 189 6.17 8.05 13.12
N GLY A 190 5.50 7.35 12.23
CA GLY A 190 4.73 6.15 12.55
C GLY A 190 5.62 4.93 12.66
N LYS A 191 5.24 3.99 13.53
CA LYS A 191 5.85 2.65 13.62
C LYS A 191 4.78 1.57 13.59
N ALA A 192 5.02 0.52 12.82
CA ALA A 192 4.24 -0.72 12.83
C ALA A 192 5.20 -1.93 12.74
N THR A 193 4.88 -3.06 13.36
CA THR A 193 5.69 -4.29 13.28
C THR A 193 4.87 -5.36 12.58
N LEU A 194 5.27 -5.75 11.37
CA LEU A 194 4.47 -6.60 10.50
C LEU A 194 5.14 -7.95 10.28
N ARG A 195 4.34 -9.00 10.08
CA ARG A 195 4.87 -10.30 9.67
C ARG A 195 5.27 -10.26 8.20
N ALA A 196 6.49 -10.69 7.88
CA ALA A 196 6.97 -10.76 6.50
C ALA A 196 6.47 -12.05 5.83
N GLN A 197 5.31 -12.01 5.18
CA GLN A 197 4.72 -13.20 4.56
C GLN A 197 3.94 -12.87 3.29
N GLY A 198 4.16 -13.68 2.23
CA GLY A 198 3.46 -13.55 0.95
C GLY A 198 3.62 -12.16 0.35
N VAL A 199 2.55 -11.64 -0.23
CA VAL A 199 2.52 -10.31 -0.88
C VAL A 199 2.77 -9.13 0.07
N PHE A 200 2.94 -9.38 1.37
CA PHE A 200 3.26 -8.38 2.40
C PHE A 200 4.71 -8.45 2.87
N ALA A 201 5.46 -9.44 2.37
CA ALA A 201 6.89 -9.52 2.61
C ALA A 201 7.57 -8.25 2.08
N PRO A 202 8.53 -7.67 2.83
CA PRO A 202 9.28 -6.51 2.39
C PRO A 202 9.93 -6.77 1.03
N VAL A 203 9.93 -5.74 0.19
CA VAL A 203 10.77 -5.70 -1.00
C VAL A 203 12.14 -5.20 -0.58
N VAL A 204 13.17 -5.99 -0.90
CA VAL A 204 14.58 -5.66 -0.70
C VAL A 204 15.14 -5.20 -2.03
N ILE A 205 15.60 -3.95 -2.08
CA ILE A 205 16.39 -3.41 -3.19
C ILE A 205 17.84 -3.42 -2.72
N THR A 206 18.64 -4.34 -3.27
CA THR A 206 20.03 -4.53 -2.81
C THR A 206 20.90 -3.29 -3.07
N SER A 207 21.91 -3.08 -2.22
CA SER A 207 22.88 -1.97 -2.33
C SER A 207 23.39 -1.79 -3.77
N GLY A 208 23.42 -0.53 -4.23
CA GLY A 208 23.88 -0.16 -5.57
C GLY A 208 22.88 -0.36 -6.71
N THR A 209 21.77 -1.09 -6.52
CA THR A 209 20.79 -1.39 -7.58
C THR A 209 20.15 -0.14 -8.17
N LEU A 210 19.85 0.86 -7.34
CA LEU A 210 19.34 2.17 -7.76
C LEU A 210 20.33 3.29 -7.44
N GLY A 211 21.60 2.95 -7.17
CA GLY A 211 22.57 3.86 -6.58
C GLY A 211 22.39 4.07 -5.07
N ASN A 212 21.56 3.25 -4.42
CA ASN A 212 21.42 3.21 -2.96
C ASN A 212 22.72 2.80 -2.26
N ALA A 213 23.01 3.41 -1.11
CA ALA A 213 24.22 3.13 -0.33
C ALA A 213 24.15 1.77 0.40
N GLY A 214 23.08 1.53 1.15
CA GLY A 214 22.75 0.23 1.74
C GLY A 214 21.58 -0.46 1.04
N ASP A 215 21.18 -1.64 1.53
CA ASP A 215 19.94 -2.28 1.10
C ASP A 215 18.75 -1.39 1.48
N LEU A 216 17.94 -1.01 0.49
CA LEU A 216 16.70 -0.30 0.74
C LEU A 216 15.57 -1.30 0.88
N ILE A 217 15.02 -1.40 2.09
CA ILE A 217 13.96 -2.37 2.43
C ILE A 217 12.68 -1.60 2.69
N VAL A 218 11.65 -1.85 1.88
CA VAL A 218 10.39 -1.09 1.89
C VAL A 218 9.17 -2.00 1.77
N SER A 219 8.00 -1.47 2.14
CA SER A 219 6.74 -2.17 1.88
C SER A 219 6.48 -2.30 0.37
N PRO A 220 5.78 -3.35 -0.08
CA PRO A 220 5.59 -3.63 -1.52
C PRO A 220 4.95 -2.50 -2.33
N HIS A 221 4.06 -1.72 -1.71
CA HIS A 221 3.36 -0.61 -2.35
C HIS A 221 4.09 0.73 -2.26
N HIS A 222 5.25 0.77 -1.61
CA HIS A 222 6.04 1.99 -1.46
C HIS A 222 6.54 2.48 -2.81
N ARG A 223 6.24 3.73 -3.19
CA ARG A 223 6.72 4.26 -4.47
C ARG A 223 8.14 4.82 -4.38
N ILE A 224 8.99 4.31 -5.26
CA ILE A 224 10.32 4.80 -5.51
C ILE A 224 10.24 5.81 -6.67
N PHE A 225 10.91 6.93 -6.50
CA PHE A 225 10.98 7.96 -7.53
C PHE A 225 12.15 7.66 -8.47
N LEU A 226 11.87 7.51 -9.76
CA LEU A 226 12.87 7.27 -10.79
C LEU A 226 12.86 8.41 -11.81
N TYR A 227 14.05 8.89 -12.17
CA TYR A 227 14.21 9.92 -13.19
C TYR A 227 14.76 9.31 -14.48
N GLN A 228 14.10 9.57 -15.60
CA GLN A 228 14.58 9.21 -16.94
C GLN A 228 15.22 10.42 -17.63
N ARG A 229 16.43 10.28 -18.19
CA ARG A 229 17.07 11.39 -18.94
C ARG A 229 16.42 11.68 -20.29
N GLN A 230 15.71 10.72 -20.86
CA GLN A 230 15.01 10.88 -22.14
C GLN A 230 13.52 10.65 -21.92
N LYS A 231 12.71 11.66 -22.25
CA LYS A 231 11.26 11.54 -22.29
C LYS A 231 10.89 10.54 -23.40
N ARG A 232 10.38 9.37 -23.04
CA ARG A 232 9.89 8.39 -24.01
C ARG A 232 8.51 8.79 -24.54
N ALA A 233 8.21 8.41 -25.78
CA ALA A 233 6.92 8.65 -26.38
C ALA A 233 5.81 8.01 -25.53
N GLY A 234 4.76 8.78 -25.20
CA GLY A 234 3.64 8.32 -24.37
C GLY A 234 3.66 8.79 -22.91
N LEU A 235 4.82 9.18 -22.36
CA LEU A 235 4.89 9.70 -20.99
C LEU A 235 4.64 11.21 -20.93
N GLN A 236 3.88 11.65 -19.92
CA GLN A 236 3.66 13.07 -19.67
C GLN A 236 4.93 13.76 -19.10
N THR A 237 5.68 13.07 -18.24
CA THR A 237 6.90 13.59 -17.59
C THR A 237 8.04 12.58 -17.66
N SER A 238 9.27 13.00 -17.32
CA SER A 238 10.43 12.07 -17.19
C SER A 238 10.63 11.61 -15.74
N GLU A 239 9.63 11.85 -14.91
CA GLU A 239 9.61 11.60 -13.47
C GLU A 239 8.57 10.52 -13.21
N LEU A 240 9.04 9.38 -12.74
CA LEU A 240 8.22 8.20 -12.54
C LEU A 240 8.14 7.86 -11.06
N LEU A 241 6.96 7.50 -10.61
CA LEU A 241 6.76 6.86 -9.32
C LEU A 241 6.41 5.40 -9.56
N VAL A 242 7.20 4.50 -8.99
CA VAL A 242 7.10 3.06 -9.23
C VAL A 242 7.00 2.34 -7.90
N GLN A 243 5.93 1.56 -7.70
CA GLN A 243 5.81 0.75 -6.49
C GLN A 243 6.92 -0.31 -6.46
N ALA A 244 7.51 -0.53 -5.28
CA ALA A 244 8.62 -1.45 -5.11
C ALA A 244 8.31 -2.87 -5.63
N LYS A 245 7.06 -3.34 -5.50
CA LYS A 245 6.63 -4.64 -6.03
C LYS A 245 6.80 -4.78 -7.55
N HIS A 246 6.73 -3.69 -8.30
CA HIS A 246 6.92 -3.72 -9.76
C HIS A 246 8.40 -3.77 -10.16
N LEU A 247 9.31 -3.45 -9.23
CA LEU A 247 10.76 -3.51 -9.47
C LEU A 247 11.34 -4.91 -9.26
N ILE A 248 10.57 -5.88 -8.75
CA ILE A 248 11.04 -7.23 -8.43
C ILE A 248 11.53 -7.94 -9.70
N ASP A 249 12.80 -8.35 -9.67
CA ASP A 249 13.48 -9.15 -10.71
C ASP A 249 14.00 -10.49 -10.19
N ASP A 250 13.74 -10.81 -8.91
CA ASP A 250 14.18 -12.03 -8.21
C ASP A 250 15.71 -12.21 -8.15
N GLU A 251 16.48 -11.16 -8.45
CA GLU A 251 17.94 -11.16 -8.41
C GLU A 251 18.47 -10.00 -7.56
N ARG A 252 18.26 -8.76 -8.00
CA ARG A 252 18.70 -7.54 -7.32
C ARG A 252 17.61 -6.90 -6.48
N VAL A 253 16.37 -7.13 -6.89
CA VAL A 253 15.16 -6.70 -6.18
C VAL A 253 14.27 -7.92 -5.96
N PHE A 254 14.03 -8.28 -4.71
CA PHE A 254 13.29 -9.49 -4.36
C PHE A 254 12.44 -9.30 -3.09
N GLN A 255 11.41 -10.14 -2.93
CA GLN A 255 10.65 -10.21 -1.68
C GLN A 255 11.36 -11.10 -0.66
N ARG A 256 11.46 -10.62 0.59
CA ARG A 256 12.08 -11.36 1.68
C ARG A 256 11.02 -11.83 2.68
N GLU A 257 10.67 -13.10 2.61
CA GLU A 257 9.75 -13.72 3.56
C GLU A 257 10.44 -14.16 4.86
N GLY A 258 9.63 -14.30 5.92
CA GLY A 258 10.04 -14.85 7.21
C GLY A 258 10.26 -13.80 8.29
N GLY A 259 9.80 -14.13 9.51
CA GLY A 259 9.97 -13.28 10.68
C GLY A 259 9.04 -12.06 10.71
N PHE A 260 9.50 -11.01 11.40
CA PHE A 260 8.80 -9.74 11.57
C PHE A 260 9.68 -8.58 11.13
N VAL A 261 9.06 -7.53 10.62
CA VAL A 261 9.72 -6.32 10.13
C VAL A 261 9.13 -5.12 10.82
N ASP A 262 9.99 -4.34 11.46
CA ASP A 262 9.64 -3.03 11.99
C ASP A 262 9.63 -2.01 10.84
N TYR A 263 8.47 -1.46 10.55
CA TYR A 263 8.22 -0.47 9.52
C TYR A 263 8.02 0.92 10.13
N TYR A 264 8.46 1.93 9.40
CA TYR A 264 8.40 3.33 9.78
C TYR A 264 7.82 4.17 8.63
N SER A 265 6.91 5.08 8.95
CA SER A 265 6.27 5.99 7.99
C SER A 265 6.51 7.43 8.40
N LEU A 266 6.98 8.26 7.47
CA LEU A 266 7.25 9.68 7.71
C LEU A 266 6.10 10.52 7.16
N VAL A 267 5.62 11.49 7.93
CA VAL A 267 4.62 12.48 7.50
C VAL A 267 5.19 13.88 7.67
N PHE A 268 4.97 14.72 6.66
CA PHE A 268 5.35 16.13 6.60
C PHE A 268 4.10 17.01 6.44
N ASP A 269 4.26 18.34 6.38
CA ASP A 269 3.13 19.24 6.10
C ASP A 269 2.60 19.05 4.68
N GLN A 270 3.48 18.81 3.72
CA GLN A 270 3.12 18.44 2.35
C GLN A 270 3.57 17.01 2.08
N HIS A 271 3.07 16.40 1.01
CA HIS A 271 3.61 15.12 0.58
C HIS A 271 4.99 15.35 -0.05
N GLU A 272 6.01 14.73 0.52
CA GLU A 272 7.41 14.94 0.15
C GLU A 272 8.02 13.71 -0.51
N ILE A 273 8.96 13.96 -1.44
CA ILE A 273 9.94 12.96 -1.88
C ILE A 273 11.20 13.16 -1.05
N ILE A 274 11.60 12.14 -0.27
CA ILE A 274 12.76 12.16 0.61
C ILE A 274 13.85 11.22 0.09
N TYR A 275 15.07 11.33 0.62
CA TYR A 275 16.18 10.45 0.25
C TYR A 275 16.43 9.39 1.32
N ALA A 276 16.09 8.15 0.99
CA ALA A 276 16.30 6.95 1.80
C ALA A 276 17.37 6.06 1.17
N GLU A 277 18.42 5.74 1.90
CA GLU A 277 19.66 5.13 1.37
C GLU A 277 20.25 5.90 0.19
N GLY A 278 19.98 7.21 0.09
CA GLY A 278 20.36 8.06 -1.04
C GLY A 278 19.45 7.95 -2.28
N VAL A 279 18.41 7.11 -2.24
CA VAL A 279 17.42 6.97 -3.32
C VAL A 279 16.18 7.81 -2.99
N PRO A 280 15.64 8.58 -3.96
CA PRO A 280 14.43 9.34 -3.74
C PRO A 280 13.20 8.41 -3.67
N ALA A 281 12.41 8.53 -2.59
CA ALA A 281 11.23 7.73 -2.33
C ALA A 281 10.12 8.59 -1.70
N GLU A 282 8.87 8.18 -1.86
CA GLU A 282 7.72 8.92 -1.35
C GLU A 282 7.62 8.84 0.18
N SER A 283 7.17 9.92 0.81
CA SER A 283 6.72 9.89 2.21
C SER A 283 5.28 9.38 2.30
N LEU A 284 4.78 9.14 3.50
CA LEU A 284 3.38 8.72 3.65
C LEU A 284 2.47 9.89 3.27
N MET A 285 1.74 9.76 2.16
CA MET A 285 0.74 10.74 1.75
C MET A 285 -0.46 10.71 2.71
N VAL A 286 -0.77 11.84 3.33
CA VAL A 286 -1.95 11.97 4.20
C VAL A 286 -3.11 12.55 3.42
N ASN A 287 -4.08 11.71 3.08
CA ASN A 287 -5.37 12.11 2.52
C ASN A 287 -6.46 11.14 3.02
N ASP A 288 -7.73 11.44 2.76
CA ASP A 288 -8.83 10.59 3.23
C ASP A 288 -8.71 9.14 2.72
N ALA A 289 -8.23 8.94 1.49
CA ALA A 289 -8.01 7.62 0.93
C ALA A 289 -6.87 6.86 1.61
N THR A 290 -5.84 7.52 2.12
CA THR A 290 -4.71 6.88 2.81
C THR A 290 -4.97 6.73 4.30
N LEU A 291 -5.52 7.76 4.95
CA LEU A 291 -5.95 7.73 6.35
C LEU A 291 -7.01 6.67 6.62
N SER A 292 -7.91 6.46 5.65
CA SER A 292 -8.87 5.39 5.71
C SER A 292 -8.13 4.05 5.80
N ARG A 293 -7.04 3.90 5.03
CA ARG A 293 -6.21 2.70 4.90
C ARG A 293 -5.12 2.50 5.99
N LEU A 294 -4.89 3.43 6.91
CA LEU A 294 -3.89 3.27 7.99
C LEU A 294 -4.47 2.54 9.22
N PRO A 295 -3.64 1.91 10.07
CA PRO A 295 -4.08 1.38 11.36
C PRO A 295 -4.74 2.49 12.18
N VAL A 296 -5.83 2.17 12.89
CA VAL A 296 -6.64 3.18 13.61
C VAL A 296 -5.78 4.08 14.50
N ALA A 297 -4.95 3.48 15.35
CA ALA A 297 -4.07 4.22 16.24
C ALA A 297 -3.16 5.21 15.48
N LEU A 298 -2.74 4.80 14.29
CA LEU A 298 -1.91 5.58 13.39
C LEU A 298 -2.72 6.70 12.71
N ALA A 299 -3.89 6.37 12.17
CA ALA A 299 -4.80 7.29 11.52
C ALA A 299 -5.32 8.36 12.49
N GLU A 300 -5.62 7.99 13.73
CA GLU A 300 -6.02 8.90 14.79
C GLU A 300 -4.89 9.80 15.25
N ASP A 301 -3.69 9.26 15.47
CA ASP A 301 -2.53 10.07 15.84
C ASP A 301 -2.24 11.10 14.74
N VAL A 302 -2.34 10.71 13.47
CA VAL A 302 -2.23 11.62 12.32
C VAL A 302 -3.39 12.64 12.30
N LYS A 303 -4.65 12.22 12.45
CA LYS A 303 -5.82 13.15 12.45
C LYS A 303 -5.83 14.11 13.62
N ALA A 304 -5.42 13.66 14.81
CA ALA A 304 -5.34 14.46 16.01
C ALA A 304 -4.21 15.49 15.93
N ARG A 305 -3.07 15.11 15.35
CA ARG A 305 -1.93 16.02 15.13
C ARG A 305 -2.11 16.95 13.95
N PHE A 306 -2.84 16.52 12.91
CA PHE A 306 -3.02 17.25 11.65
C PHE A 306 -4.51 17.33 11.24
N PRO A 307 -5.35 18.06 11.99
CA PRO A 307 -6.76 18.17 11.66
C PRO A 307 -6.97 18.87 10.31
N GLY A 308 -7.60 18.18 9.36
CA GLY A 308 -7.91 18.71 8.03
C GLY A 308 -6.75 18.68 7.03
N LEU A 309 -5.64 18.01 7.35
CA LEU A 309 -4.54 17.84 6.42
C LEU A 309 -4.94 16.89 5.29
N ALA A 310 -5.04 17.41 4.07
CA ALA A 310 -5.23 16.65 2.85
C ALA A 310 -4.13 17.04 1.87
N GLN A 311 -3.25 16.11 1.59
CA GLN A 311 -2.11 16.29 0.71
C GLN A 311 -2.46 15.85 -0.72
N VAL A 312 -1.86 16.55 -1.68
CA VAL A 312 -1.93 16.21 -3.09
C VAL A 312 -0.69 15.40 -3.45
N GLN A 313 -0.86 14.37 -4.27
CA GLN A 313 0.25 13.53 -4.71
C GLN A 313 1.25 14.35 -5.52
N HIS A 314 2.54 14.00 -5.37
CA HIS A 314 3.62 14.61 -6.14
C HIS A 314 3.39 14.44 -7.66
N PHE A 315 3.82 15.44 -8.45
CA PHE A 315 3.69 15.44 -9.90
C PHE A 315 4.67 14.44 -10.55
N GLY A 316 4.26 13.18 -10.68
CA GLY A 316 4.95 12.14 -11.43
C GLY A 316 3.95 11.27 -12.20
N THR A 317 4.39 10.60 -13.26
CA THR A 317 3.55 9.58 -13.91
C THR A 317 3.74 8.28 -13.13
N GLU A 318 2.66 7.72 -12.57
CA GLU A 318 2.71 6.39 -11.95
C GLU A 318 2.95 5.35 -13.06
N ALA A 319 4.01 4.54 -12.89
CA ALA A 319 4.41 3.56 -13.90
C ALA A 319 4.01 2.13 -13.49
N SER A 320 3.33 1.44 -14.40
CA SER A 320 2.94 0.03 -14.28
C SER A 320 4.10 -0.92 -14.56
N ARG A 321 3.96 -2.21 -14.22
CA ARG A 321 4.98 -3.22 -14.56
C ARG A 321 5.19 -3.34 -16.07
N GLN A 322 4.11 -3.31 -16.86
CA GLN A 322 4.18 -3.36 -18.32
C GLN A 322 5.09 -2.28 -18.87
N PHE A 323 4.93 -1.05 -18.36
CA PHE A 323 5.76 0.07 -18.76
C PHE A 323 7.24 -0.17 -18.43
N LEU A 324 7.56 -0.74 -17.26
CA LEU A 324 8.95 -1.07 -16.90
C LEU A 324 9.56 -2.15 -17.79
N ASP A 325 8.77 -3.15 -18.16
CA ASP A 325 9.20 -4.25 -19.02
C ASP A 325 9.45 -3.76 -20.46
N GLU A 326 8.60 -2.86 -20.98
CA GLU A 326 8.84 -2.14 -22.25
C GLU A 326 10.08 -1.22 -22.18
N VAL A 327 10.36 -0.67 -21.00
CA VAL A 327 11.52 0.20 -20.79
C VAL A 327 12.85 -0.56 -20.77
N GLY A 328 12.81 -1.81 -20.32
CA GLY A 328 13.98 -2.61 -19.99
C GLY A 328 14.55 -2.19 -18.64
N ARG A 329 14.45 -3.08 -17.65
CA ARG A 329 14.83 -2.78 -16.25
C ARG A 329 16.29 -2.40 -16.08
N GLU A 330 17.19 -2.90 -16.94
CA GLU A 330 18.60 -2.51 -16.94
C GLU A 330 18.83 -1.01 -17.19
N ALA A 331 17.94 -0.37 -17.94
CA ALA A 331 17.99 1.07 -18.20
C ALA A 331 17.56 1.90 -16.97
N LEU A 332 16.88 1.28 -15.99
CA LEU A 332 16.45 1.89 -14.74
C LEU A 332 17.48 1.69 -13.62
N TYR A 333 18.16 0.55 -13.60
CA TYR A 333 19.11 0.17 -12.53
C TYR A 333 20.55 0.66 -12.76
N SER A 334 20.87 1.16 -13.96
CA SER A 334 22.20 1.70 -14.23
C SER A 334 22.29 3.16 -13.80
N PRO A 335 23.11 3.54 -12.81
CA PRO A 335 23.43 4.95 -12.60
C PRO A 335 24.07 5.51 -13.87
N PRO A 336 23.89 6.81 -14.17
CA PRO A 336 24.49 7.40 -15.35
C PRO A 336 25.99 7.13 -15.32
N ARG A 337 26.53 6.51 -16.38
CA ARG A 337 27.97 6.49 -16.63
C ARG A 337 28.43 7.95 -16.55
N ARG A 338 29.20 8.30 -15.52
CA ARG A 338 30.02 9.53 -15.55
C ARG A 338 30.80 9.43 -16.85
N GLY A 339 30.61 10.40 -17.74
CA GLY A 339 31.27 10.43 -19.03
C GLY A 339 32.76 10.16 -18.83
N GLY A 340 33.18 8.97 -19.23
CA GLY A 340 34.57 8.69 -19.50
C GLY A 340 34.92 9.47 -20.74
N ASP A 341 35.64 10.56 -20.52
CA ASP A 341 36.81 10.96 -21.29
C ASP A 341 36.82 10.47 -22.75
N GLU A 342 36.38 11.33 -23.68
CA GLU A 342 36.85 11.28 -25.06
C GLU A 342 37.07 12.70 -25.60
N ARG A 343 38.36 13.09 -25.52
CA ARG A 343 39.12 14.13 -26.25
C ARG A 343 39.07 15.57 -25.76
#